data_AF-A0A9D6V6A7-F1
#
_entry.id   AF-A0A9D6V6A7-F1
#
_cell.length_a   1.000
_cell.length_b   1.000
_cell.length_c   1.000
_cell.angle_alpha   90.00
_cell.angle_beta   90.00
_cell.angle_gamma   90.00
#
_symmetry.space_group_name_H-M   'P 1'
#
loop_
_entity.id
_entity.type
_entity.pdbx_description
1 polymer ?
#
loop_
_entity_poly.entity_id
_entity_poly.type
_entity_poly.pdbx_seq_one_letter_code
_entity_poly.pdbx_strand_id
1 'polypeptide(L)'
;SDVEIIRSEAFPKDHVRSIELNYCRSPFFDHFFPELRVLLEEPEDSLYRLNVKLIRWMAKTFGIDARLERASDLKASGTRSDFLVDICKRVNAETYLSPIGSLDYLAEEYHVFDAHDITILFHNFHHTEYRQVFKPFMPYASALDLLFNEGGQSLSILRSGRRPSFTLKEAVEGFRDVTAPVE
;
A
#
# COMPACT_ATOMS: atom_id res chain seq x y z
N SER A 1 -17.78 -4.24 -3.62
CA SER A 1 -18.52 -4.00 -2.37
C SER A 1 -19.06 -2.59 -2.43
N ASP A 2 -20.36 -2.44 -2.18
CA ASP A 2 -21.06 -1.16 -2.21
C ASP A 2 -20.94 -0.48 -0.85
N VAL A 3 -19.70 -0.17 -0.45
CA VAL A 3 -19.48 0.67 0.73
C VAL A 3 -19.64 2.11 0.29
N GLU A 4 -20.69 2.74 0.80
CA GLU A 4 -20.98 4.14 0.53
C GLU A 4 -20.09 5.06 1.37
N ILE A 5 -19.81 6.25 0.83
CA ILE A 5 -19.17 7.32 1.59
C ILE A 5 -20.21 7.95 2.53
N ILE A 6 -19.76 8.43 3.69
CA ILE A 6 -20.59 9.19 4.61
C ILE A 6 -21.19 10.39 3.88
N ARG A 7 -22.53 10.43 3.80
CA ARG A 7 -23.29 11.39 2.99
C ARG A 7 -23.47 12.78 3.62
N SER A 8 -22.63 13.17 4.58
CA SER A 8 -22.75 14.48 5.23
C SER A 8 -21.87 15.50 4.50
N GLU A 9 -22.40 16.72 4.27
CA GLU A 9 -21.60 17.82 3.72
C GLU A 9 -20.41 18.21 4.62
N ALA A 10 -20.47 17.86 5.91
CA ALA A 10 -19.41 18.13 6.87
C ALA A 10 -18.20 17.19 6.68
N PHE A 11 -18.43 15.92 6.34
CA PHE A 11 -17.36 14.92 6.32
C PHE A 11 -16.19 15.27 5.36
N PRO A 12 -16.42 15.61 4.08
CA PRO A 12 -15.34 16.02 3.19
C PRO A 12 -14.59 17.26 3.71
N LYS A 13 -15.32 18.24 4.27
CA LYS A 13 -14.75 19.48 4.80
C LYS A 13 -13.87 19.21 6.02
N ASP A 14 -14.35 18.41 6.97
CA ASP A 14 -13.63 18.05 8.19
C ASP A 14 -12.38 17.21 7.88
N HIS A 15 -12.47 16.32 6.89
CA HIS A 15 -11.35 15.51 6.42
C HIS A 15 -10.27 16.38 5.78
N VAL A 16 -10.64 17.24 4.82
CA VAL A 16 -9.73 18.19 4.18
C VAL A 16 -9.09 19.10 5.23
N ARG A 17 -9.88 19.61 6.18
CA ARG A 17 -9.39 20.46 7.25
C ARG A 17 -8.40 19.73 8.16
N SER A 18 -8.62 18.45 8.45
CA SER A 18 -7.70 17.63 9.23
C SER A 18 -6.36 17.46 8.53
N ILE A 19 -6.36 17.21 7.21
CA ILE A 19 -5.12 17.11 6.43
C ILE A 19 -4.40 18.47 6.42
N GLU A 20 -5.13 19.55 6.17
CA GLU A 20 -4.57 20.91 6.14
C GLU A 20 -3.92 21.28 7.47
N LEU A 21 -4.58 21.05 8.60
CA LEU A 21 -4.04 21.38 9.92
C LEU A 21 -2.75 20.62 10.27
N ASN A 22 -2.62 19.38 9.78
CA ASN A 22 -1.44 18.56 10.04
C ASN A 22 -0.28 18.86 9.09
N TYR A 23 -0.55 19.28 7.85
CA TYR A 23 0.47 19.34 6.81
C TYR A 23 0.68 20.72 6.18
N CYS A 24 -0.09 21.76 6.53
CA CYS A 24 0.07 23.10 5.92
C CYS A 24 1.46 23.73 6.10
N ARG A 25 2.25 23.23 7.05
CA ARG A 25 3.64 23.66 7.28
C ARG A 25 4.67 22.79 6.56
N SER A 26 4.24 21.72 5.89
CA SER A 26 5.13 20.82 5.17
C SER A 26 5.64 21.49 3.89
N PRO A 27 6.93 21.35 3.54
CA PRO A 27 7.54 22.15 2.46
C PRO A 27 6.94 21.99 1.06
N PHE A 28 6.25 20.88 0.78
CA PHE A 28 5.60 20.64 -0.51
C PHE A 28 4.07 20.56 -0.41
N PHE A 29 3.48 21.02 0.70
CA PHE A 29 2.04 21.00 0.89
C PHE A 29 1.30 21.76 -0.21
N ASP A 30 1.67 23.02 -0.45
CA ASP A 30 1.01 23.89 -1.45
C ASP A 30 1.12 23.36 -2.88
N HIS A 31 2.10 22.48 -3.15
CA HIS A 31 2.28 21.87 -4.46
C HIS A 31 1.29 20.73 -4.73
N PHE A 32 1.04 19.86 -3.73
CA PHE A 32 0.24 18.64 -3.92
C PHE A 32 -1.17 18.72 -3.34
N PHE A 33 -1.37 19.52 -2.29
CA PHE A 33 -2.65 19.60 -1.59
C PHE A 33 -3.81 20.13 -2.44
N PRO A 34 -3.64 21.12 -3.34
CA PRO A 34 -4.76 21.61 -4.16
C PRO A 34 -5.44 20.51 -4.99
N GLU A 35 -4.67 19.62 -5.62
CA GLU A 35 -5.23 18.50 -6.39
C GLU A 35 -5.88 17.46 -5.48
N LEU A 36 -5.23 17.10 -4.37
CA LEU A 36 -5.80 16.18 -3.38
C LEU A 36 -7.13 16.70 -2.81
N ARG A 37 -7.20 17.99 -2.49
CA ARG A 37 -8.40 18.64 -1.96
C ARG A 37 -9.57 18.48 -2.93
N VAL A 38 -9.34 18.75 -4.22
CA VAL A 38 -10.38 18.57 -5.26
C VAL A 38 -10.89 17.13 -5.25
N LEU A 39 -10.00 16.13 -5.18
CA LEU A 39 -10.40 14.72 -5.14
C LEU A 39 -11.22 14.34 -3.91
N LEU A 40 -10.97 14.98 -2.77
CA LEU A 40 -11.67 14.73 -1.51
C LEU A 40 -13.01 15.50 -1.40
N GLU A 41 -13.12 16.67 -2.02
CA GLU A 41 -14.35 17.49 -2.03
C GLU A 41 -15.29 17.14 -3.19
N GLU A 42 -14.81 16.46 -4.23
CA GLU A 42 -15.65 16.01 -5.34
C GLU A 42 -16.76 15.07 -4.85
N PRO A 43 -18.04 15.32 -5.19
CA PRO A 43 -19.13 14.43 -4.82
C PRO A 43 -18.90 13.01 -5.37
N GLU A 44 -18.85 12.02 -4.48
CA GLU A 44 -18.73 10.61 -4.81
C GLU A 44 -19.47 9.79 -3.77
N ASP A 45 -20.35 8.90 -4.23
CA ASP A 45 -21.16 8.06 -3.34
C ASP A 45 -20.45 6.75 -2.99
N SER A 46 -19.45 6.35 -3.80
CA SER A 46 -18.75 5.08 -3.65
C SER A 46 -17.35 5.24 -3.06
N LEU A 47 -17.12 4.68 -1.87
CA LEU A 47 -15.80 4.67 -1.24
C LEU A 47 -14.76 3.98 -2.13
N TYR A 48 -15.21 2.95 -2.85
CA TYR A 48 -14.39 2.26 -3.83
C TYR A 48 -13.91 3.19 -4.95
N ARG A 49 -14.82 3.99 -5.56
CA ARG A 49 -14.44 4.90 -6.64
C ARG A 49 -13.49 5.99 -6.15
N LEU A 50 -13.73 6.53 -4.95
CA LEU A 50 -12.81 7.47 -4.32
C LEU A 50 -11.43 6.84 -4.11
N ASN A 51 -11.36 5.64 -3.54
CA ASN A 51 -10.08 4.93 -3.34
C ASN A 51 -9.34 4.71 -4.66
N VAL A 52 -10.04 4.34 -5.74
CA VAL A 52 -9.41 4.21 -7.07
C VAL A 52 -8.83 5.54 -7.56
N LYS A 53 -9.57 6.65 -7.41
CA LYS A 53 -9.08 8.00 -7.75
C LYS A 53 -7.83 8.34 -6.94
N LEU A 54 -7.84 8.13 -5.62
CA LEU A 54 -6.73 8.42 -4.72
C LEU A 54 -5.50 7.55 -4.98
N ILE A 55 -5.66 6.24 -5.21
CA ILE A 55 -4.56 5.33 -5.54
C ILE A 55 -3.90 5.73 -6.87
N ARG A 56 -4.69 6.06 -7.89
CA ARG A 56 -4.18 6.52 -9.19
C ARG A 56 -3.45 7.85 -9.06
N TRP A 57 -4.01 8.79 -8.31
CA TRP A 57 -3.37 10.06 -8.02
C TRP A 57 -2.04 9.84 -7.28
N MET A 58 -2.01 9.07 -6.20
CA MET A 58 -0.77 8.75 -5.48
C MET A 58 0.27 8.10 -6.39
N ALA A 59 -0.10 7.07 -7.15
CA ALA A 59 0.83 6.39 -8.06
C ALA A 59 1.45 7.37 -9.07
N LYS A 60 0.62 8.21 -9.70
CA LYS A 60 1.08 9.26 -10.62
C LYS A 60 2.00 10.26 -9.91
N THR A 61 1.60 10.74 -8.74
CA THR A 61 2.31 11.79 -8.00
C THR A 61 3.66 11.32 -7.45
N PHE A 62 3.75 10.06 -7.03
CA PHE A 62 5.04 9.44 -6.69
C PHE A 62 5.87 9.06 -7.91
N GLY A 63 5.33 9.07 -9.14
CA GLY A 63 6.02 8.58 -10.33
C GLY A 63 6.17 7.05 -10.36
N ILE A 64 5.18 6.34 -9.80
CA ILE A 64 5.10 4.87 -9.84
C ILE A 64 4.49 4.45 -11.17
N ASP A 65 5.32 3.89 -12.04
CA ASP A 65 4.92 3.31 -13.32
C ASP A 65 4.62 1.81 -13.15
N ALA A 66 3.39 1.50 -12.73
CA ALA A 66 2.91 0.14 -12.56
C ALA A 66 1.57 -0.05 -13.28
N ARG A 67 1.37 -1.23 -13.87
CA ARG A 67 0.08 -1.60 -14.46
C ARG A 67 -0.95 -1.76 -13.35
N LEU A 68 -2.00 -0.94 -13.39
CA LEU A 68 -3.11 -0.98 -12.43
C LEU A 68 -4.32 -1.65 -13.08
N GLU A 69 -4.68 -2.83 -12.58
CA GLU A 69 -5.85 -3.59 -13.01
C GLU A 69 -6.81 -3.82 -11.87
N ARG A 70 -8.10 -3.93 -12.20
CA ARG A 70 -9.14 -4.25 -11.23
C ARG A 70 -9.36 -5.76 -11.24
N ALA A 71 -9.30 -6.39 -10.07
CA ALA A 71 -9.63 -7.81 -9.94
C ALA A 71 -11.03 -8.15 -10.49
N SER A 72 -12.00 -7.23 -10.37
CA SER A 72 -13.33 -7.37 -10.95
C SER A 72 -13.34 -7.45 -12.48
N ASP A 73 -12.43 -6.73 -13.15
CA ASP A 73 -12.33 -6.73 -14.61
C ASP A 73 -11.64 -7.99 -15.13
N LEU A 74 -10.75 -8.55 -14.31
CA LEU A 74 -10.12 -9.83 -14.60
C LEU A 74 -11.14 -10.96 -14.60
N LYS A 75 -12.32 -10.82 -13.96
CA LYS A 75 -13.34 -11.88 -13.81
C LYS A 75 -12.78 -13.14 -13.12
N ALA A 76 -11.83 -12.95 -12.20
CA ALA A 76 -11.26 -14.04 -11.42
C ALA A 76 -12.31 -14.73 -10.55
N SER A 77 -12.08 -16.00 -10.24
CA SER A 77 -13.01 -16.87 -9.53
C SER A 77 -12.30 -17.68 -8.44
N GLY A 78 -13.07 -18.34 -7.58
CA GLY A 78 -12.56 -19.02 -6.40
C GLY A 78 -12.71 -18.19 -5.13
N THR A 79 -12.13 -18.68 -4.05
CA THR A 79 -12.14 -18.04 -2.73
C THR A 79 -10.74 -18.01 -2.17
N ARG A 80 -10.42 -17.06 -1.29
CA ARG A 80 -9.15 -17.08 -0.54
C ARG A 80 -7.94 -17.22 -1.50
N SER A 81 -7.04 -18.18 -1.28
CA SER A 81 -5.84 -18.37 -2.09
C SER A 81 -6.13 -18.79 -3.53
N ASP A 82 -7.20 -19.57 -3.78
CA ASP A 82 -7.60 -19.92 -5.15
C ASP A 82 -7.93 -18.67 -5.98
N PHE A 83 -8.58 -17.69 -5.36
CA PHE A 83 -8.89 -16.42 -6.01
C PHE A 83 -7.62 -15.62 -6.35
N LEU A 84 -6.63 -15.62 -5.45
CA LEU A 84 -5.34 -14.95 -5.67
C LEU A 84 -4.54 -15.63 -6.79
N VAL A 85 -4.55 -16.97 -6.82
CA VAL A 85 -3.94 -17.75 -7.89
C VAL A 85 -4.62 -17.49 -9.24
N ASP A 86 -5.96 -17.46 -9.30
CA ASP A 86 -6.67 -17.16 -10.55
C ASP A 86 -6.37 -15.74 -11.05
N ILE A 87 -6.22 -14.76 -10.13
CA ILE A 87 -5.73 -13.42 -10.50
C ILE A 87 -4.34 -13.51 -11.13
N CYS A 88 -3.38 -14.18 -10.47
CA CYS A 88 -2.00 -14.30 -10.97
C CYS A 88 -1.97 -14.90 -12.37
N LYS A 89 -2.73 -15.98 -12.59
CA LYS A 89 -2.83 -16.65 -13.90
C LYS A 89 -3.37 -15.72 -14.98
N ARG A 90 -4.39 -14.91 -14.68
CA ARG A 90 -4.99 -13.97 -15.65
C ARG A 90 -4.07 -12.84 -16.06
N VAL A 91 -3.14 -12.47 -15.20
CA VAL A 91 -2.12 -11.45 -15.50
C VAL A 91 -0.78 -12.05 -15.91
N ASN A 92 -0.68 -13.38 -16.05
CA ASN A 92 0.55 -14.13 -16.32
C ASN A 92 1.67 -13.82 -15.32
N ALA A 93 1.34 -13.75 -14.03
CA ALA A 93 2.32 -13.55 -12.97
C ALA A 93 2.92 -14.89 -12.52
N GLU A 94 4.24 -14.92 -12.38
CA GLU A 94 5.01 -16.03 -11.79
C GLU A 94 5.21 -15.85 -10.28
N THR A 95 4.85 -14.67 -9.75
CA THR A 95 5.12 -14.29 -8.36
C THR A 95 3.97 -13.49 -7.78
N TYR A 96 3.58 -13.85 -6.55
CA TYR A 96 2.64 -13.11 -5.73
C TYR A 96 3.39 -12.42 -4.58
N LEU A 97 3.42 -11.08 -4.58
CA LEU A 97 4.05 -10.29 -3.54
C LEU A 97 3.02 -9.88 -2.48
N SER A 98 3.23 -10.33 -1.24
CA SER A 98 2.33 -10.10 -0.10
C SER A 98 2.98 -9.29 1.02
N PRO A 99 2.24 -8.50 1.82
CA PRO A 99 2.77 -7.96 3.07
C PRO A 99 3.04 -9.06 4.10
N ILE A 100 3.98 -8.81 5.02
CA ILE A 100 4.36 -9.75 6.09
C ILE A 100 3.19 -10.11 7.03
N GLY A 101 2.21 -9.22 7.21
CA GLY A 101 1.03 -9.48 8.05
C GLY A 101 0.09 -10.56 7.51
N SER A 102 0.29 -11.01 6.27
CA SER A 102 -0.45 -12.14 5.68
C SER A 102 0.33 -13.45 5.72
N LEU A 103 1.51 -13.48 6.38
CA LEU A 103 2.40 -14.64 6.42
C LEU A 103 1.70 -15.88 6.95
N ASP A 104 1.09 -15.81 8.14
CA ASP A 104 0.49 -16.98 8.79
C ASP A 104 -0.60 -17.64 7.91
N TYR A 105 -1.51 -16.83 7.39
CA TYR A 105 -2.58 -17.30 6.50
C TYR A 105 -2.03 -17.89 5.18
N LEU A 106 -1.06 -17.23 4.55
CA LEU A 106 -0.47 -17.73 3.30
C LEU A 106 0.43 -18.95 3.54
N ALA A 107 0.99 -19.09 4.74
CA ALA A 107 1.75 -20.27 5.15
C ALA A 107 0.87 -21.51 5.30
N GLU A 108 -0.40 -21.34 5.72
CA GLU A 108 -1.37 -22.45 5.78
C GLU A 108 -1.80 -22.91 4.38
N GLU A 109 -1.90 -21.98 3.42
CA GLU A 109 -2.44 -22.23 2.08
C GLU A 109 -1.38 -22.21 0.95
N TYR A 110 -0.07 -22.27 1.27
CA TYR A 110 1.02 -22.11 0.29
C TYR A 110 0.98 -23.14 -0.85
N HIS A 111 0.55 -24.37 -0.55
CA HIS A 111 0.44 -25.47 -1.50
C HIS A 111 -0.50 -25.15 -2.68
N VAL A 112 -1.46 -24.23 -2.49
CA VAL A 112 -2.36 -23.76 -3.56
C VAL A 112 -1.58 -22.98 -4.61
N PHE A 113 -0.54 -22.23 -4.21
CA PHE A 113 0.31 -21.47 -5.12
C PHE A 113 1.36 -22.35 -5.79
N ASP A 114 2.00 -23.25 -5.03
CA ASP A 114 3.01 -24.18 -5.55
C ASP A 114 2.45 -25.09 -6.65
N ALA A 115 1.19 -25.54 -6.52
CA ALA A 115 0.50 -26.36 -7.53
C ALA A 115 0.32 -25.65 -8.89
N HIS A 116 0.55 -24.35 -8.94
CA HIS A 116 0.41 -23.50 -10.13
C HIS A 116 1.70 -22.76 -10.50
N ASP A 117 2.85 -23.19 -9.96
CA ASP A 117 4.17 -22.59 -10.22
C ASP A 117 4.22 -21.09 -9.89
N ILE A 118 3.43 -20.63 -8.90
CA ILE A 118 3.43 -19.24 -8.42
C ILE A 118 4.25 -19.14 -7.15
N THR A 119 5.32 -18.35 -7.17
CA THR A 119 6.14 -18.12 -5.99
C THR A 119 5.51 -17.05 -5.10
N ILE A 120 5.32 -17.35 -3.81
CA ILE A 120 4.94 -16.32 -2.81
C ILE A 120 6.21 -15.62 -2.31
N LEU A 121 6.24 -14.30 -2.44
CA LEU A 121 7.24 -13.44 -1.81
C LEU A 121 6.58 -12.52 -0.79
N PHE A 122 7.29 -12.28 0.31
CA PHE A 122 6.89 -11.33 1.34
C PHE A 122 7.67 -10.03 1.20
N HIS A 123 6.94 -8.93 1.18
CA HIS A 123 7.53 -7.60 1.13
C HIS A 123 8.27 -7.31 2.44
N ASN A 124 9.53 -6.95 2.31
CA ASN A 124 10.40 -6.54 3.40
C ASN A 124 10.73 -5.04 3.27
N PHE A 125 10.21 -4.26 4.21
CA PHE A 125 10.35 -2.80 4.19
C PHE A 125 10.82 -2.29 5.55
N HIS A 126 11.90 -1.52 5.52
CA HIS A 126 12.41 -0.83 6.69
C HIS A 126 12.18 0.67 6.50
N HIS A 127 11.43 1.28 7.41
CA HIS A 127 11.16 2.71 7.33
C HIS A 127 12.46 3.51 7.35
N THR A 128 12.67 4.28 6.28
CA THR A 128 13.72 5.26 6.19
C THR A 128 13.28 6.53 6.91
N GLU A 129 14.18 7.12 7.70
CA GLU A 129 13.95 8.45 8.25
C GLU A 129 14.01 9.50 7.15
N TYR A 130 13.09 10.45 7.21
CA TYR A 130 13.03 11.63 6.34
C TYR A 130 12.57 12.82 7.16
N ARG A 131 12.58 14.02 6.58
CA ARG A 131 12.12 15.21 7.27
C ARG A 131 10.63 15.08 7.58
N GLN A 132 10.26 15.24 8.83
CA GLN A 132 8.87 15.43 9.23
C GLN A 132 8.72 16.80 9.90
N VAL A 133 7.58 17.46 9.70
CA VAL A 133 7.26 18.74 10.35
C VAL A 133 7.29 18.60 11.87
N PHE A 134 6.77 17.48 12.38
CA PHE A 134 6.74 17.16 13.80
C PHE A 134 7.92 16.27 14.17
N LYS A 135 8.45 16.47 15.38
CA LYS A 135 9.50 15.64 15.98
C LYS A 135 8.97 14.96 17.23
N PRO A 136 9.48 13.78 17.61
CA PRO A 136 10.49 12.96 16.90
C PRO A 136 9.94 12.35 15.61
N PHE A 137 10.81 11.75 14.80
CA PHE A 137 10.39 11.00 13.61
C PHE A 137 9.44 9.86 14.00
N MET A 138 8.32 9.75 13.28
CA MET A 138 7.29 8.74 13.45
C MET A 138 7.24 7.84 12.22
N PRO A 139 7.71 6.58 12.30
CA PRO A 139 7.54 5.61 11.22
C PRO A 139 6.07 5.22 11.05
N TYR A 140 5.73 4.55 9.95
CA TYR A 140 4.37 4.09 9.63
C TYR A 140 3.31 5.20 9.50
N ALA A 141 3.73 6.44 9.24
CA ALA A 141 2.84 7.54 8.88
C ALA A 141 2.18 7.35 7.50
N SER A 142 1.20 8.21 7.18
CA SER A 142 0.55 8.23 5.86
C SER A 142 1.56 8.46 4.74
N ALA A 143 1.29 7.92 3.55
CA ALA A 143 2.07 8.24 2.35
C ALA A 143 2.03 9.75 2.01
N LEU A 144 0.98 10.46 2.45
CA LEU A 144 0.91 11.92 2.35
C LEU A 144 1.97 12.62 3.18
N ASP A 145 2.37 12.06 4.32
CA ASP A 145 3.41 12.65 5.17
C ASP A 145 4.74 12.71 4.41
N LEU A 146 5.18 11.59 3.85
CA LEU A 146 6.37 11.54 3.01
C LEU A 146 6.25 12.46 1.79
N LEU A 147 5.09 12.47 1.12
CA LEU A 147 4.88 13.27 -0.08
C LEU A 147 4.96 14.78 0.21
N PHE A 148 4.25 15.25 1.24
CA PHE A 148 4.23 16.67 1.57
C PHE A 148 5.55 17.16 2.18
N ASN A 149 6.32 16.27 2.82
CA ASN A 149 7.61 16.64 3.38
C ASN A 149 8.77 16.57 2.38
N GLU A 150 8.77 15.65 1.43
CA GLU A 150 9.93 15.36 0.56
C GLU A 150 9.65 15.52 -0.95
N GLY A 151 8.39 15.64 -1.34
CA GLY A 151 7.95 15.90 -2.70
C GLY A 151 8.60 15.01 -3.76
N GLY A 152 9.38 15.61 -4.67
CA GLY A 152 10.01 14.86 -5.77
C GLY A 152 11.00 13.78 -5.32
N GLN A 153 11.51 13.85 -4.09
CA GLN A 153 12.41 12.83 -3.53
C GLN A 153 11.66 11.67 -2.86
N SER A 154 10.34 11.77 -2.70
CA SER A 154 9.58 10.78 -1.94
C SER A 154 9.71 9.36 -2.51
N LEU A 155 9.79 9.18 -3.84
CA LEU A 155 9.97 7.85 -4.43
C LEU A 155 11.37 7.27 -4.17
N SER A 156 12.42 8.08 -4.23
CA SER A 156 13.79 7.61 -3.96
C SER A 156 13.96 7.20 -2.50
N ILE A 157 13.38 7.98 -1.58
CA ILE A 157 13.31 7.66 -0.15
C ILE A 157 12.50 6.39 0.09
N LEU A 158 11.31 6.25 -0.53
CA LEU A 158 10.51 5.03 -0.40
C LEU A 158 11.30 3.80 -0.90
N ARG A 159 12.04 3.93 -2.00
CA ARG A 159 12.85 2.81 -2.52
C ARG A 159 14.05 2.45 -1.64
N SER A 160 14.62 3.40 -0.90
CA SER A 160 15.76 3.12 -0.02
C SER A 160 15.38 2.30 1.21
N GLY A 161 14.10 2.29 1.59
CA GLY A 161 13.55 1.43 2.64
C GLY A 161 13.32 -0.02 2.21
N ARG A 162 13.31 -0.31 0.89
CA ARG A 162 13.12 -1.67 0.39
C ARG A 162 14.30 -2.56 0.78
N ARG A 163 13.98 -3.76 1.28
CA ARG A 163 14.94 -4.85 1.51
C ARG A 163 14.61 -6.02 0.57
N PRO A 164 15.54 -6.98 0.38
CA PRO A 164 15.22 -8.20 -0.35
C PRO A 164 13.94 -8.83 0.20
N SER A 165 12.99 -9.08 -0.70
CA SER A 165 11.82 -9.90 -0.38
C SER A 165 12.28 -11.32 -0.10
N PHE A 166 11.52 -12.03 0.72
CA PHE A 166 11.85 -13.39 1.13
C PHE A 166 10.65 -14.32 0.89
N THR A 167 10.94 -15.58 0.64
CA THR A 167 9.98 -16.65 0.45
C THR A 167 9.41 -17.12 1.79
N LEU A 168 8.34 -17.93 1.74
CA LEU A 168 7.83 -18.60 2.93
C LEU A 168 8.90 -19.47 3.61
N LYS A 169 9.70 -20.18 2.81
CA LYS A 169 10.78 -21.03 3.32
C LYS A 169 11.80 -20.21 4.11
N GLU A 170 12.27 -19.10 3.54
CA GLU A 170 13.21 -18.20 4.22
C GLU A 170 12.61 -17.56 5.48
N ALA A 171 11.30 -17.27 5.47
CA ALA A 171 10.61 -16.77 6.66
C ALA A 171 10.63 -17.81 7.79
N VAL A 172 10.27 -19.06 7.50
CA VAL A 172 10.24 -20.15 8.49
C VAL A 172 11.64 -20.50 8.99
N GLU A 173 12.64 -20.52 8.10
CA GLU A 173 14.04 -20.79 8.46
C GLU A 173 14.64 -19.65 9.29
N GLY A 174 14.38 -18.39 8.91
CA GLY A 174 14.83 -17.21 9.66
C GLY A 174 14.15 -17.06 11.03
N PHE A 175 12.87 -17.45 11.18
CA PHE A 175 12.19 -17.46 12.47
C PHE A 175 12.76 -18.51 13.44
N ARG A 176 13.24 -19.65 12.93
CA ARG A 176 13.90 -20.68 13.77
C ARG A 176 15.21 -20.16 14.36
N ASP A 177 15.96 -19.34 13.61
CA ASP A 177 17.24 -18.78 14.05
C ASP A 177 17.11 -17.70 15.14
N VAL A 178 15.97 -17.00 15.23
CA VAL A 178 15.71 -16.02 16.31
C VAL A 178 15.23 -16.68 17.61
N THR A 179 14.86 -17.97 17.56
CA THR A 179 14.43 -18.77 18.73
C THR A 179 15.49 -19.72 19.27
N ALA A 180 16.67 -19.78 18.65
CA ALA A 180 17.80 -20.51 19.22
C ALA A 180 18.22 -19.82 20.54
N PRO A 181 18.31 -20.55 21.66
CA PRO A 181 18.89 -19.97 22.86
C PRO A 181 20.31 -19.54 22.53
N VAL A 182 20.64 -18.30 22.89
CA VAL A 182 22.03 -17.85 22.93
C VAL A 182 22.74 -18.77 23.93
N GLU A 183 23.65 -19.62 23.45
CA GLU A 183 24.56 -20.39 24.30
C GLU A 183 25.48 -19.48 25.11
#